data_AF-A0A658R1M8-F1
#
_entry.id   AF-A0A658R1M8-F1
#
_cell.length_a   1.000
_cell.length_b   1.000
_cell.length_c   1.000
_cell.angle_alpha   90.00
_cell.angle_beta   90.00
_cell.angle_gamma   90.00
#
_symmetry.space_group_name_H-M   'P 1'
#
loop_
_entity.id
_entity.type
_entity.pdbx_description
1 polymer ?
#
loop_
_entity_poly.entity_id
_entity_poly.type
_entity_poly.pdbx_seq_one_letter_code
_entity_poly.pdbx_strand_id
1 'polypeptide(L)'
;MNTMANDRIAAALAPRNLNEQLSATARECIAMLLGFSSCEHAADFHTTLREIAPLPEGFTVGEALTAYLAHIAKRLDPKTPIAA
;
A
#
# COMPACT_ATOMS: atom_id res chain seq x y z
N MET A 1 -0.07 9.00 -35.14
CA MET A 1 0.34 7.72 -34.52
C MET A 1 1.37 8.03 -33.44
N ASN A 2 0.97 8.22 -32.17
CA ASN A 2 1.89 8.41 -31.04
C ASN A 2 1.35 7.85 -29.70
N THR A 3 0.19 7.20 -29.70
CA THR A 3 -0.51 6.75 -28.48
C THR A 3 0.27 5.65 -27.75
N MET A 4 0.84 4.67 -28.48
CA MET A 4 1.56 3.54 -27.87
C MET A 4 2.84 3.89 -27.10
N ALA A 5 3.50 5.02 -27.41
CA ALA A 5 4.69 5.45 -26.69
C ALA A 5 4.34 6.12 -25.35
N ASN A 6 3.23 6.87 -25.33
CA ASN A 6 2.74 7.56 -24.14
C ASN A 6 2.21 6.56 -23.09
N ASP A 7 1.51 5.52 -23.55
CA ASP A 7 0.96 4.47 -22.68
C ASP A 7 2.06 3.65 -21.99
N ARG A 8 3.20 3.41 -22.66
CA ARG A 8 4.35 2.70 -22.08
C ARG A 8 5.10 3.52 -21.03
N ILE A 9 5.16 4.84 -21.19
CA ILE A 9 5.78 5.74 -20.21
C ILE A 9 4.86 5.90 -19.00
N ALA A 10 3.55 6.03 -19.19
CA ALA A 10 2.57 6.06 -18.11
C ALA A 10 2.55 4.76 -17.30
N ALA A 11 2.61 3.60 -17.95
CA ALA A 11 2.72 2.30 -17.29
C ALA A 11 4.04 2.12 -16.51
N ALA A 12 5.12 2.80 -16.92
CA ALA A 12 6.40 2.79 -16.20
C ALA A 12 6.39 3.69 -14.95
N LEU A 13 5.44 4.62 -14.83
CA LEU A 13 5.26 5.55 -13.70
C LEU A 13 4.19 5.11 -12.71
N ALA A 14 3.38 4.09 -13.06
CA ALA A 14 2.37 3.56 -12.16
C ALA A 14 3.03 2.89 -10.95
N PRO A 15 2.55 3.13 -9.72
CA PRO A 15 3.10 2.50 -8.53
C PRO A 15 2.91 0.98 -8.61
N ARG A 16 3.93 0.22 -8.17
CA ARG A 16 3.91 -1.25 -8.23
C ARG A 16 3.31 -1.89 -6.99
N ASN A 17 3.27 -1.15 -5.89
CA ASN A 17 2.79 -1.60 -4.59
C ASN A 17 2.32 -0.40 -3.76
N LEU A 18 1.69 -0.70 -2.64
CA LEU A 18 1.14 0.31 -1.74
C LEU A 18 2.25 1.22 -1.15
N ASN A 19 3.47 0.72 -0.95
CA ASN A 19 4.59 1.55 -0.49
C ASN A 19 5.01 2.64 -1.49
N GLU A 20 4.97 2.35 -2.79
CA GLU A 20 5.25 3.33 -3.86
C GLU A 20 4.07 4.30 -4.10
N GLN A 21 2.84 3.82 -3.87
CA GLN A 21 1.63 4.61 -4.07
C GLN A 21 1.40 5.64 -2.94
N LEU A 22 1.73 5.28 -1.71
CA LEU A 22 1.52 6.15 -0.54
C LEU A 22 2.59 7.23 -0.43
N SER A 23 2.15 8.45 -0.13
CA SER A 23 3.06 9.53 0.29
C SER A 23 3.77 9.17 1.60
N ALA A 24 4.88 9.83 1.90
CA ALA A 24 5.57 9.68 3.18
C ALA A 24 4.64 9.99 4.36
N THR A 25 3.84 11.06 4.25
CA THR A 25 2.85 11.43 5.27
C THR A 25 1.79 10.36 5.48
N ALA A 26 1.26 9.76 4.41
CA ALA A 26 0.26 8.72 4.55
C ALA A 26 0.83 7.45 5.23
N ARG A 27 2.07 7.09 4.90
CA ARG A 27 2.80 5.99 5.57
C ARG A 27 2.99 6.26 7.06
N GLU A 28 3.38 7.49 7.42
CA GLU A 28 3.53 7.90 8.82
C GLU A 28 2.19 7.85 9.57
N CYS A 29 1.10 8.36 8.97
CA CYS A 29 -0.24 8.30 9.55
C CYS A 29 -0.67 6.86 9.84
N ILE A 30 -0.47 5.94 8.90
CA ILE A 30 -0.82 4.52 9.09
C ILE A 30 0.03 3.92 10.22
N ALA A 31 1.34 4.19 10.25
CA ALA A 31 2.22 3.70 11.31
C ALA A 31 1.78 4.19 12.70
N MET A 32 1.43 5.47 12.84
CA MET A 32 0.90 6.02 14.09
C MET A 32 -0.43 5.40 14.51
N LEU A 33 -1.35 5.17 13.56
CA LEU A 33 -2.63 4.51 13.83
C LEU A 33 -2.45 3.05 14.31
N LEU A 34 -1.38 2.39 13.87
CA LEU A 34 -1.00 1.05 14.34
C LEU A 34 -0.25 1.07 15.68
N GLY A 35 0.01 2.24 16.26
CA GLY A 35 0.66 2.41 17.56
C GLY A 35 2.18 2.55 17.51
N PHE A 36 2.78 2.71 16.32
CA PHE A 36 4.21 3.01 16.21
C PHE A 36 4.48 4.50 16.43
N SER A 37 5.70 4.84 16.89
CA SER A 37 6.13 6.23 17.02
C SER A 37 6.49 6.89 15.68
N SER A 38 6.87 6.08 14.70
CA SER A 38 7.15 6.47 13.32
C SER A 38 7.20 5.24 12.41
N CYS A 39 6.99 5.42 11.10
CA CYS A 39 7.13 4.35 10.12
C CYS A 39 8.57 3.80 10.02
N GLU A 40 9.60 4.60 10.31
CA GLU A 40 11.01 4.18 10.32
C GLU A 40 11.33 3.19 11.45
N HIS A 41 10.57 3.26 12.56
CA HIS A 41 10.72 2.36 13.71
C HIS A 41 9.75 1.16 13.66
N ALA A 42 8.84 1.14 12.69
CA ALA A 42 7.89 0.07 12.51
C ALA A 42 8.55 -1.09 11.76
N ALA A 43 9.05 -2.08 12.51
CA ALA A 43 9.70 -3.26 11.93
C ALA A 43 8.82 -3.92 10.86
N ASP A 44 9.42 -4.23 9.71
CA ASP A 44 8.77 -4.81 8.53
C ASP A 44 7.60 -4.01 7.92
N PHE A 45 7.33 -2.78 8.37
CA PHE A 45 6.22 -1.97 7.86
C PHE A 45 6.36 -1.68 6.37
N HIS A 46 7.53 -1.17 5.95
CA HIS A 46 7.81 -0.91 4.53
C HIS A 46 7.84 -2.18 3.70
N THR A 47 8.35 -3.28 4.25
CA THR A 47 8.35 -4.59 3.57
C THR A 47 6.92 -5.05 3.33
N THR A 48 6.07 -4.98 4.35
CA THR A 48 4.66 -5.34 4.27
C THR A 48 3.92 -4.49 3.23
N LEU A 49 4.13 -3.17 3.21
CA LEU A 49 3.53 -2.29 2.21
C LEU A 49 4.00 -2.58 0.77
N ARG A 50 5.21 -3.14 0.58
CA ARG A 50 5.70 -3.55 -0.75
C ARG A 50 5.06 -4.85 -1.25
N GLU A 51 4.52 -5.66 -0.35
CA GLU A 51 3.82 -6.91 -0.67
C GLU A 51 2.36 -6.67 -1.10
N ILE A 52 1.80 -5.51 -0.75
CA ILE A 52 0.40 -5.15 -1.04
C ILE A 52 0.30 -4.50 -2.41
N ALA A 53 -0.59 -5.02 -3.25
CA ALA A 53 -0.87 -4.45 -4.57
C ALA A 53 -1.39 -3.00 -4.46
N PRO A 54 -1.14 -2.15 -5.47
CA PRO A 54 -1.70 -0.80 -5.50
C PRO A 54 -3.23 -0.83 -5.41
N LEU A 55 -3.79 0.16 -4.71
CA LEU A 55 -5.23 0.36 -4.62
C LEU A 55 -5.75 1.13 -5.85
N PRO A 56 -7.06 1.02 -6.15
CA PRO A 56 -7.71 1.83 -7.19
C PRO A 56 -7.49 3.34 -6.98
N GLU A 57 -7.54 4.12 -8.06
CA GLU A 57 -7.47 5.58 -7.95
C GLU A 57 -8.59 6.14 -7.07
N GLY A 58 -8.28 7.22 -6.33
CA GLY A 58 -9.23 7.86 -5.41
C GLY A 58 -9.34 7.19 -4.04
N PHE A 59 -8.53 6.17 -3.74
CA PHE A 59 -8.49 5.55 -2.42
C PHE A 59 -8.13 6.55 -1.30
N THR A 60 -8.59 6.24 -0.10
CA THR A 60 -8.37 6.98 1.14
C THR A 60 -7.29 6.33 1.99
N VAL A 61 -6.69 7.08 2.91
CA VAL A 61 -5.73 6.52 3.88
C VAL A 61 -6.37 5.41 4.73
N GLY A 62 -7.68 5.49 4.98
CA GLY A 62 -8.44 4.45 5.67
C GLY A 62 -8.46 3.13 4.90
N GLU A 63 -8.70 3.17 3.58
CA GLU A 63 -8.65 1.97 2.73
C GLU A 63 -7.23 1.38 2.64
N ALA A 64 -6.20 2.23 2.63
CA ALA A 64 -4.82 1.77 2.72
C ALA A 64 -4.50 1.08 4.06
N LEU A 65 -5.00 1.61 5.18
CA LEU A 65 -4.90 0.95 6.49
C LEU A 65 -5.64 -0.40 6.49
N THR A 66 -6.85 -0.45 5.95
CA THR A 66 -7.63 -1.68 5.84
C THR A 66 -6.89 -2.74 5.02
N ALA A 67 -6.31 -2.36 3.87
CA ALA A 67 -5.51 -3.27 3.05
C ALA A 67 -4.28 -3.81 3.81
N TYR A 68 -3.61 -2.96 4.58
CA TYR A 68 -2.48 -3.37 5.44
C TYR A 68 -2.90 -4.38 6.49
N LEU A 69 -3.98 -4.10 7.23
CA LEU A 69 -4.51 -5.00 8.27
C LEU A 69 -4.96 -6.33 7.69
N ALA A 70 -5.63 -6.32 6.54
CA ALA A 70 -6.10 -7.53 5.89
C ALA A 70 -4.95 -8.41 5.39
N HIS A 71 -3.88 -7.81 4.87
CA HIS A 71 -2.67 -8.53 4.48
C HIS A 71 -1.98 -9.20 5.67
N ILE A 72 -1.85 -8.49 6.80
CA ILE A 72 -1.33 -9.09 8.04
C ILE A 72 -2.22 -10.21 8.55
N ALA A 73 -3.54 -10.00 8.59
CA ALA A 73 -4.49 -11.01 9.03
C ALA A 73 -4.36 -12.31 8.20
N LYS A 74 -4.20 -12.18 6.88
CA LYS A 74 -3.94 -13.33 5.99
C LYS A 74 -2.59 -14.01 6.25
N ARG A 75 -1.54 -13.25 6.61
CA ARG A 75 -0.23 -13.83 6.99
C ARG A 75 -0.32 -14.61 8.31
N LEU A 76 -1.17 -14.17 9.24
CA LEU A 76 -1.37 -14.82 10.53
C LEU A 76 -2.31 -16.02 10.45
N ASP A 77 -3.37 -15.94 9.67
CA ASP A 77 -4.27 -17.05 9.34
C ASP A 77 -4.64 -17.01 7.84
N PRO A 78 -4.03 -17.89 7.02
CA PRO A 78 -4.29 -17.95 5.58
C PRO A 78 -5.74 -18.24 5.19
N LYS A 79 -6.59 -18.68 6.14
CA LYS A 79 -8.02 -18.93 5.91
C LYS A 79 -8.89 -17.70 6.16
N THR A 80 -8.34 -16.58 6.61
CA THR A 80 -9.10 -15.35 6.87
C THR A 80 -9.55 -14.70 5.57
N PRO A 81 -10.87 -14.52 5.33
CA PRO A 81 -11.37 -13.84 4.14
C PRO A 81 -11.06 -12.33 4.21
N ILE A 82 -10.60 -11.77 3.09
CA ILE A 82 -10.31 -10.34 2.93
C ILE A 82 -11.62 -9.65 2.51
N ALA A 83 -12.17 -8.76 3.34
CA ALA A 83 -13.27 -7.90 2.92
C ALA A 83 -12.70 -6.77 2.05
N ALA A 84 -13.20 -6.66 0.81
CA ALA A 84 -12.89 -5.60 -0.14
C ALA A 84 -13.81 -4.39 0.04
#